data_AF-A0A0M3HQL2-F1
#
_entry.id   AF-A0A0M3HQL2-F1
#
_cell.length_a   1.000
_cell.length_b   1.000
_cell.length_c   1.000
_cell.angle_alpha   90.00
_cell.angle_beta   90.00
_cell.angle_gamma   90.00
#
_symmetry.space_group_name_H-M   'P 1'
#
loop_
_entity.id
_entity.type
_entity.pdbx_description
1 polymer ?
#
loop_
_entity_poly.entity_id
_entity_poly.type
_entity_poly.pdbx_seq_one_letter_code
_entity_poly.pdbx_strand_id
1 'polypeptide(L)'
;MGTYIQLAFYTVTTMSLSNASVGYLNYPTQVIFKCCKLIPVLIGGIIIQGKKYGWLDLLAACLMSVGLIVFTLADSKVAPNFEPRGYIMISLALLADAVIGNVQEKAMYTYSATNNEVVLYSYTIGSIYILSGLLVTGQLTEAFVFFLRNPWKTYGYTIVFGTVGYLGVNVVLSLVRTSGALLAVTVTTVRKAITIILSFILFAKPFTIIYVWGGLIILLAIYLNLYNKNRSKWDPILRRWIAYVRGADRFASSKYKAAEIM
;
A
#
# COMPACT_ATOMS: atom_id res chain seq x y z
N MET A 1 24.96 -6.58 -6.86
CA MET A 1 24.13 -7.76 -7.21
C MET A 1 23.36 -8.35 -6.03
N GLY A 2 23.99 -8.61 -4.87
CA GLY A 2 23.32 -9.26 -3.73
C GLY A 2 21.99 -8.63 -3.29
N THR A 3 21.90 -7.29 -3.29
CA THR A 3 20.66 -6.58 -2.95
C THR A 3 19.51 -6.85 -3.91
N TYR A 4 19.77 -6.97 -5.22
CA TYR A 4 18.74 -7.27 -6.22
C TYR A 4 18.23 -8.71 -6.10
N ILE A 5 19.12 -9.64 -5.74
CA ILE A 5 18.75 -11.04 -5.49
C ILE A 5 17.82 -11.13 -4.27
N GLN A 6 18.16 -10.44 -3.19
CA GLN A 6 17.29 -10.35 -2.01
C GLN A 6 15.94 -9.71 -2.35
N LEU A 7 15.92 -8.60 -3.08
CA LEU A 7 14.69 -7.93 -3.53
C LEU A 7 13.82 -8.86 -4.38
N ALA A 8 14.42 -9.62 -5.30
CA ALA A 8 13.71 -10.58 -6.13
C ALA A 8 13.10 -11.71 -5.29
N PHE A 9 13.85 -12.27 -4.34
CA PHE A 9 13.35 -13.30 -3.44
C PHE A 9 12.12 -12.83 -2.65
N TYR A 10 12.20 -11.64 -2.02
CA TYR A 10 11.06 -11.11 -1.28
C TYR A 10 9.89 -10.75 -2.19
N THR A 11 10.15 -10.23 -3.41
CA THR A 11 9.11 -9.91 -4.41
C THR A 11 8.33 -11.16 -4.81
N VAL A 12 9.01 -12.28 -5.05
CA VAL A 12 8.36 -13.56 -5.36
C VAL A 12 7.59 -14.07 -4.14
N THR A 13 8.19 -13.99 -2.95
CA THR A 13 7.54 -14.42 -1.71
C THR A 13 6.23 -13.67 -1.45
N THR A 14 6.24 -12.32 -1.52
CA THR A 14 5.02 -11.52 -1.30
C THR A 14 3.95 -11.81 -2.35
N MET A 15 4.31 -11.92 -3.63
CA MET A 15 3.33 -12.18 -4.70
C MET A 15 2.71 -13.57 -4.56
N SER A 16 3.52 -14.60 -4.29
CA SER A 16 3.05 -15.97 -4.12
C SER A 16 2.15 -16.12 -2.89
N LEU A 17 2.61 -15.64 -1.72
CA LEU A 17 1.82 -15.75 -0.48
C LEU A 17 0.56 -14.90 -0.54
N SER A 18 0.64 -13.70 -1.11
CA SER A 18 -0.55 -12.87 -1.29
C SER A 18 -1.56 -13.54 -2.22
N ASN A 19 -1.14 -14.11 -3.35
CA ASN A 19 -2.08 -14.72 -4.27
C ASN A 19 -2.67 -16.00 -3.70
N ALA A 20 -1.87 -16.81 -3.00
CA ALA A 20 -2.33 -18.01 -2.31
C ALA A 20 -3.32 -17.67 -1.17
N SER A 21 -3.18 -16.52 -0.51
CA SER A 21 -4.11 -16.11 0.55
C SER A 21 -5.54 -15.91 0.05
N VAL A 22 -5.76 -15.65 -1.24
CA VAL A 22 -7.12 -15.51 -1.82
C VAL A 22 -7.89 -16.82 -1.79
N GLY A 23 -7.19 -17.97 -1.74
CA GLY A 23 -7.83 -19.27 -1.57
C GLY A 23 -8.42 -19.48 -0.17
N TYR A 24 -7.98 -18.70 0.83
CA TYR A 24 -8.36 -18.85 2.23
C TYR A 24 -9.03 -17.61 2.82
N LEU A 25 -8.82 -16.43 2.22
CA LEU A 25 -9.37 -15.16 2.64
C LEU A 25 -10.34 -14.61 1.60
N ASN A 26 -11.35 -13.92 2.11
CA ASN A 26 -12.21 -13.09 1.30
C ASN A 26 -11.39 -11.98 0.61
N TYR A 27 -11.71 -11.70 -0.66
CA TYR A 27 -11.03 -10.64 -1.41
C TYR A 27 -11.06 -9.27 -0.71
N PRO A 28 -12.19 -8.79 -0.14
CA PRO A 28 -12.20 -7.54 0.64
C PRO A 28 -11.25 -7.55 1.84
N THR A 29 -11.20 -8.67 2.58
CA THR A 29 -10.27 -8.87 3.70
C THR A 29 -8.83 -8.75 3.22
N GLN A 30 -8.47 -9.45 2.14
CA GLN A 30 -7.13 -9.37 1.57
C GLN A 30 -6.73 -7.94 1.16
N VAL A 31 -7.63 -7.21 0.51
CA VAL A 31 -7.38 -5.81 0.09
C VAL A 31 -7.11 -4.91 1.29
N ILE A 32 -7.84 -5.11 2.38
CA ILE A 32 -7.63 -4.35 3.63
C ILE A 32 -6.29 -4.68 4.27
N PHE A 33 -5.92 -5.96 4.36
CA PHE A 33 -4.59 -6.34 4.85
C PHE A 33 -3.47 -5.70 4.02
N LYS A 34 -3.59 -5.67 2.68
CA LYS A 34 -2.64 -4.94 1.82
C LYS A 34 -2.56 -3.44 2.09
N CYS A 35 -3.63 -2.83 2.57
CA CYS A 35 -3.62 -1.42 2.98
C CYS A 35 -2.86 -1.22 4.30
N CYS A 36 -2.92 -2.20 5.20
CA CYS A 36 -2.22 -2.23 6.48
C CYS A 36 -0.70 -2.48 6.37
N LYS A 37 -0.16 -2.72 5.16
CA LYS A 37 1.30 -2.87 4.94
C LYS A 37 2.14 -1.71 5.47
N LEU A 38 1.52 -0.55 5.69
CA LEU A 38 2.15 0.59 6.32
C LEU A 38 2.78 0.24 7.68
N ILE A 39 2.09 -0.57 8.52
CA ILE A 39 2.56 -0.89 9.87
C ILE A 39 3.91 -1.65 9.81
N PRO A 40 4.02 -2.79 9.10
CA PRO A 40 5.31 -3.44 8.89
C PRO A 40 6.36 -2.55 8.24
N VAL A 41 5.98 -1.70 7.28
CA VAL A 41 6.92 -0.80 6.58
C VAL A 41 7.56 0.20 7.54
N LEU A 42 6.78 0.80 8.45
CA LEU A 42 7.29 1.73 9.46
C LEU A 42 8.27 1.04 10.41
N ILE A 43 7.88 -0.13 10.95
CA ILE A 43 8.73 -0.92 11.84
C ILE A 43 10.04 -1.33 11.12
N GLY A 44 9.92 -1.82 9.89
CA GLY A 44 11.07 -2.19 9.05
C GLY A 44 12.00 -1.01 8.77
N GLY A 45 11.48 0.21 8.63
CA GLY A 45 12.32 1.39 8.42
C GLY A 45 13.11 1.81 9.66
N ILE A 46 12.57 1.56 10.86
CA ILE A 46 13.32 1.75 12.11
C ILE A 46 14.46 0.73 12.18
N ILE A 47 14.16 -0.55 11.94
CA ILE A 47 15.11 -1.65 12.11
C ILE A 47 16.20 -1.65 11.02
N ILE A 48 15.82 -1.48 9.74
CA ILE A 48 16.72 -1.67 8.59
C ILE A 48 17.48 -0.37 8.24
N GLN A 49 16.81 0.78 8.37
CA GLN A 49 17.36 2.08 7.96
C GLN A 49 17.70 3.01 9.14
N GLY A 50 17.30 2.67 10.37
CA GLY A 50 17.53 3.54 11.54
C GLY A 50 16.70 4.83 11.51
N LYS A 51 15.58 4.86 10.77
CA LYS A 51 14.74 6.06 10.64
C LYS A 51 14.00 6.36 11.94
N LYS A 52 13.94 7.65 12.29
CA LYS A 52 13.11 8.15 13.39
C LYS A 52 11.76 8.59 12.84
N TYR A 53 10.69 7.95 13.30
CA TYR A 53 9.32 8.31 12.95
C TYR A 53 8.71 9.21 14.02
N GLY A 54 7.81 10.10 13.59
CA GLY A 54 7.15 11.03 14.50
C GLY A 54 5.96 10.42 15.22
N TRP A 55 5.42 11.13 16.22
CA TRP A 55 4.21 10.72 16.94
C TRP A 55 3.00 10.48 16.03
N LEU A 56 2.88 11.22 14.93
CA LEU A 56 1.80 11.04 13.95
C LEU A 56 1.91 9.72 13.16
N ASP A 57 3.12 9.24 12.88
CA ASP A 57 3.31 7.92 12.25
C ASP A 57 2.88 6.80 13.19
N LEU A 58 3.22 6.92 14.48
CA LEU A 58 2.81 5.98 15.51
C LEU A 58 1.29 5.99 15.69
N LEU A 59 0.68 7.18 15.73
CA LEU A 59 -0.78 7.32 15.82
C LEU A 59 -1.48 6.69 14.59
N ALA A 60 -0.97 6.93 13.38
CA ALA A 60 -1.50 6.30 12.16
C ALA A 60 -1.38 4.77 12.21
N ALA A 61 -0.26 4.24 12.70
CA ALA A 61 -0.07 2.79 12.87
C ALA A 61 -1.04 2.20 13.91
N CYS A 62 -1.25 2.89 15.03
CA CYS A 62 -2.22 2.47 16.06
C CYS A 62 -3.65 2.48 15.51
N LEU A 63 -4.07 3.56 14.84
CA LEU A 63 -5.38 3.65 14.19
C LEU A 63 -5.57 2.56 13.13
N MET A 64 -4.56 2.30 12.29
CA MET A 64 -4.61 1.19 11.33
C MET A 64 -4.78 -0.16 12.02
N SER A 65 -4.10 -0.39 13.14
CA SER A 65 -4.20 -1.64 13.90
C SER A 65 -5.60 -1.83 14.50
N VAL A 66 -6.16 -0.78 15.11
CA VAL A 66 -7.53 -0.80 15.65
C VAL A 66 -8.55 -1.04 14.54
N GLY A 67 -8.42 -0.34 13.42
CA GLY A 67 -9.31 -0.51 12.26
C GLY A 67 -9.26 -1.92 11.69
N LEU A 68 -8.06 -2.53 11.62
CA LEU A 68 -7.88 -3.92 11.19
C LEU A 68 -8.53 -4.90 12.17
N ILE A 69 -8.37 -4.73 13.48
CA ILE A 69 -8.98 -5.61 14.50
C ILE A 69 -10.52 -5.57 14.40
N VAL A 70 -11.11 -4.36 14.33
CA VAL A 70 -12.56 -4.18 14.17
C VAL A 70 -13.03 -4.83 12.87
N PHE A 71 -12.26 -4.67 11.79
CA PHE A 71 -12.58 -5.25 10.50
C PHE A 71 -12.53 -6.78 10.52
N THR A 72 -11.46 -7.37 11.06
CA THR A 72 -11.32 -8.83 11.17
C THR A 72 -12.39 -9.41 12.09
N LEU A 73 -12.76 -8.72 13.16
CA LEU A 73 -13.86 -9.17 14.04
C LEU A 73 -15.21 -9.18 13.32
N ALA A 74 -15.45 -8.21 12.42
CA ALA A 74 -16.63 -8.22 11.56
C ALA A 74 -16.60 -9.40 10.57
N ASP A 75 -15.43 -9.67 9.97
CA ASP A 75 -15.22 -10.80 9.06
C ASP A 75 -15.47 -12.15 9.73
N SER A 76 -14.93 -12.36 10.92
CA SER A 76 -15.18 -13.58 11.71
C SER A 76 -16.64 -13.77 12.10
N LYS A 77 -17.42 -12.70 12.28
CA LYS A 77 -18.86 -12.78 12.59
C LYS A 77 -19.72 -13.08 11.37
N VAL A 78 -19.33 -12.57 10.21
CA VAL A 78 -20.09 -12.69 8.95
C VAL A 78 -19.81 -14.01 8.25
N ALA A 79 -18.57 -14.51 8.34
CA ALA A 79 -18.17 -15.79 7.80
C ALA A 79 -17.31 -16.52 8.85
N PRO A 80 -17.90 -17.44 9.66
CA PRO A 80 -17.17 -18.16 10.70
C PRO A 80 -16.10 -19.15 10.17
N ASN A 81 -15.82 -19.17 8.86
CA ASN A 81 -14.69 -19.87 8.25
C ASN A 81 -13.39 -19.09 8.49
N PHE A 82 -13.04 -18.83 9.76
CA PHE A 82 -11.76 -18.26 10.12
C PHE A 82 -10.68 -19.31 9.87
N GLU A 83 -10.06 -19.27 8.70
CA GLU A 83 -8.93 -20.13 8.33
C GLU A 83 -7.62 -19.39 8.65
N PRO A 84 -6.91 -19.73 9.75
CA PRO A 84 -5.73 -18.98 10.19
C PRO A 84 -4.62 -18.93 9.14
N ARG A 85 -4.56 -19.95 8.28
CA ARG A 85 -3.57 -20.06 7.19
C ARG A 85 -3.59 -18.84 6.28
N GLY A 86 -4.78 -18.35 5.91
CA GLY A 86 -4.93 -17.17 5.05
C GLY A 86 -4.35 -15.91 5.70
N TYR A 87 -4.64 -15.69 6.98
CA TYR A 87 -4.15 -14.55 7.75
C TYR A 87 -2.64 -14.60 7.97
N ILE A 88 -2.07 -15.80 8.20
CA ILE A 88 -0.63 -16.00 8.31
C ILE A 88 0.06 -15.70 6.97
N MET A 89 -0.47 -16.24 5.87
CA MET A 89 0.09 -16.03 4.53
C MET A 89 0.11 -14.55 4.15
N ILE A 90 -1.00 -13.82 4.34
CA ILE A 90 -1.04 -12.40 4.02
C ILE A 90 -0.11 -11.60 4.95
N SER A 91 -0.03 -11.94 6.24
CA SER A 91 0.86 -11.24 7.18
C SER A 91 2.33 -11.40 6.81
N LEU A 92 2.76 -12.62 6.43
CA LEU A 92 4.11 -12.87 5.92
C LEU A 92 4.38 -12.13 4.60
N ALA A 93 3.38 -12.05 3.71
CA ALA A 93 3.49 -11.26 2.49
C ALA A 93 3.70 -9.75 2.80
N LEU A 94 3.00 -9.21 3.81
CA LEU A 94 3.17 -7.81 4.22
C LEU A 94 4.53 -7.54 4.87
N LEU A 95 5.09 -8.51 5.59
CA LEU A 95 6.46 -8.43 6.12
C LEU A 95 7.48 -8.42 4.98
N ALA A 96 7.32 -9.29 3.97
CA ALA A 96 8.15 -9.26 2.78
C ALA A 96 8.03 -7.91 2.04
N ASP A 97 6.81 -7.38 1.85
CA ASP A 97 6.56 -6.05 1.29
C ASP A 97 7.30 -4.93 2.05
N ALA A 98 7.38 -5.04 3.38
CA ALA A 98 8.11 -4.09 4.21
C ALA A 98 9.61 -4.17 4.03
N VAL A 99 10.16 -5.38 3.94
CA VAL A 99 11.59 -5.58 3.65
C VAL A 99 11.91 -5.04 2.25
N ILE A 100 11.10 -5.36 1.23
CA ILE A 100 11.26 -4.85 -0.14
C ILE A 100 11.28 -3.33 -0.12
N GLY A 101 10.27 -2.68 0.46
CA GLY A 101 10.19 -1.21 0.48
C GLY A 101 11.40 -0.56 1.13
N ASN A 102 11.87 -1.10 2.25
CA ASN A 102 13.01 -0.54 2.98
C ASN A 102 14.35 -0.84 2.31
N VAL A 103 14.55 -2.04 1.76
CA VAL A 103 15.77 -2.41 1.03
C VAL A 103 15.85 -1.68 -0.31
N GLN A 104 14.73 -1.54 -1.01
CA GLN A 104 14.63 -0.81 -2.27
C GLN A 104 14.96 0.66 -2.07
N GLU A 105 14.39 1.29 -1.04
CA GLU A 105 14.71 2.69 -0.72
C GLU A 105 16.19 2.86 -0.34
N LYS A 106 16.75 1.96 0.48
CA LYS A 106 18.19 1.98 0.82
C LYS A 106 19.07 1.82 -0.42
N ALA A 107 18.72 0.90 -1.32
CA ALA A 107 19.46 0.68 -2.57
C ALA A 107 19.43 1.93 -3.47
N MET A 108 18.29 2.62 -3.54
CA MET A 108 18.18 3.87 -4.29
C MET A 108 19.06 4.98 -3.71
N TYR A 109 19.12 5.12 -2.38
CA TYR A 109 19.98 6.12 -1.73
C TYR A 109 21.47 5.80 -1.89
N THR A 110 21.88 4.55 -1.79
CA THR A 110 23.30 4.16 -1.83
C THR A 110 23.88 4.12 -3.25
N TYR A 111 23.10 3.70 -4.24
CA TYR A 111 23.60 3.45 -5.60
C TYR A 111 23.14 4.48 -6.65
N SER A 112 22.36 5.51 -6.27
CA SER A 112 21.70 6.44 -7.20
C SER A 112 20.95 5.72 -8.34
N ALA A 113 20.52 4.48 -8.07
CA ALA A 113 19.94 3.60 -9.07
C ALA A 113 18.59 4.17 -9.54
N THR A 114 18.36 4.09 -10.84
CA THR A 114 17.11 4.58 -11.41
C THR A 114 15.96 3.66 -10.97
N ASN A 115 14.80 4.21 -10.58
CA ASN A 115 13.62 3.40 -10.20
C ASN A 115 13.30 2.27 -11.20
N ASN A 116 13.43 2.57 -12.49
CA ASN A 116 13.20 1.60 -13.57
C ASN A 116 14.20 0.44 -13.56
N GLU A 117 15.46 0.73 -13.20
CA GLU A 117 16.54 -0.26 -13.13
C GLU A 117 16.29 -1.24 -11.99
N VAL A 118 15.95 -0.73 -10.80
CA VAL A 118 15.65 -1.57 -9.64
C VAL A 118 14.45 -2.49 -9.90
N VAL A 119 13.41 -1.95 -10.54
CA VAL A 119 12.23 -2.73 -10.93
C VAL A 119 12.58 -3.77 -11.99
N LEU A 120 13.29 -3.39 -13.06
CA LEU A 120 13.63 -4.32 -14.14
C LEU A 120 14.45 -5.50 -13.62
N TYR A 121 15.54 -5.26 -12.89
CA TYR A 121 16.38 -6.35 -12.37
C TYR A 121 15.65 -7.22 -11.34
N SER A 122 14.86 -6.61 -10.44
CA SER A 122 14.14 -7.38 -9.42
C SER A 122 13.05 -8.28 -10.03
N TYR A 123 12.37 -7.80 -11.07
CA TYR A 123 11.33 -8.58 -11.76
C TYR A 123 11.92 -9.64 -12.69
N THR A 124 13.03 -9.38 -13.38
CA THR A 124 13.71 -10.38 -14.22
C THR A 124 14.30 -11.50 -13.39
N ILE A 125 14.95 -11.20 -12.26
CA ILE A 125 15.45 -12.25 -11.35
C ILE A 125 14.26 -12.97 -10.69
N GLY A 126 13.19 -12.23 -10.36
CA GLY A 126 11.96 -12.80 -9.79
C GLY A 126 11.26 -13.77 -10.74
N SER A 127 11.23 -13.50 -12.04
CA SER A 127 10.63 -14.42 -13.02
C SER A 127 11.41 -15.74 -13.12
N ILE A 128 12.74 -15.69 -13.03
CA ILE A 128 13.59 -16.89 -12.99
C ILE A 128 13.29 -17.72 -11.73
N TYR A 129 13.13 -17.08 -10.57
CA TYR A 129 12.75 -17.76 -9.33
C TYR A 129 11.36 -18.41 -9.39
N ILE A 130 10.38 -17.72 -9.96
CA ILE A 130 9.04 -18.29 -10.13
C ILE A 130 9.09 -19.47 -11.10
N LEU A 131 9.81 -19.33 -12.23
CA LEU A 131 9.94 -20.40 -13.21
C LEU A 131 10.62 -21.64 -12.62
N SER A 132 11.72 -21.47 -11.89
CA SER A 132 12.39 -22.59 -11.23
C SER A 132 11.52 -23.23 -10.16
N GLY A 133 10.79 -22.44 -9.37
CA GLY A 133 9.81 -22.94 -8.42
C GLY A 133 8.71 -23.78 -9.07
N LEU A 134 8.16 -23.32 -10.20
CA LEU A 134 7.12 -24.02 -10.95
C LEU A 134 7.62 -25.32 -11.60
N LEU A 135 8.89 -25.36 -12.02
CA LEU A 135 9.51 -26.57 -12.54
C LEU A 135 9.71 -27.62 -11.43
N VAL A 136 10.16 -27.20 -10.25
CA VAL A 136 10.39 -28.09 -9.11
C VAL A 136 9.07 -28.66 -8.56
N THR A 137 8.01 -27.84 -8.49
CA THR A 137 6.70 -28.30 -7.99
C THR A 137 5.89 -29.09 -9.01
N GLY A 138 6.32 -29.16 -10.27
CA GLY A 138 5.56 -29.79 -11.36
C GLY A 138 4.26 -29.05 -11.73
N GLN A 139 4.01 -27.88 -11.14
CA GLN A 139 2.78 -27.11 -11.40
C GLN A 139 2.77 -26.46 -12.78
N LEU A 140 3.94 -26.35 -13.44
CA LEU A 140 4.03 -25.78 -14.78
C LEU A 140 3.21 -26.60 -15.80
N THR A 141 3.26 -27.92 -15.71
CA THR A 141 2.50 -28.81 -16.60
C THR A 141 0.99 -28.72 -16.32
N GLU A 142 0.58 -28.66 -15.05
CA GLU A 142 -0.83 -28.49 -14.69
C GLU A 142 -1.37 -27.13 -15.16
N ALA A 143 -0.59 -26.07 -14.97
CA ALA A 143 -0.93 -24.74 -15.46
C ALA A 143 -1.07 -24.73 -16.99
N PHE A 144 -0.16 -25.39 -17.72
CA PHE A 144 -0.24 -25.47 -19.18
C PHE A 144 -1.51 -26.19 -19.63
N VAL A 145 -1.85 -27.32 -19.00
CA VAL A 145 -3.09 -28.06 -19.26
C VAL A 145 -4.32 -27.20 -18.95
N PHE A 146 -4.31 -26.41 -17.88
CA PHE A 146 -5.40 -25.48 -17.55
C PHE A 146 -5.57 -24.39 -18.60
N PHE A 147 -4.46 -23.82 -19.09
CA PHE A 147 -4.49 -22.82 -20.17
C PHE A 147 -5.01 -23.40 -21.48
N LEU A 148 -4.70 -24.65 -21.79
CA LEU A 148 -5.20 -25.35 -22.98
C LEU A 148 -6.72 -25.63 -22.95
N ARG A 149 -7.35 -25.68 -21.77
CA ARG A 149 -8.81 -25.89 -21.66
C ARG A 149 -9.62 -24.70 -22.18
N ASN A 150 -9.12 -23.48 -22.03
CA ASN A 150 -9.79 -22.25 -22.51
C ASN A 150 -8.74 -21.22 -22.96
N PRO A 151 -8.01 -21.48 -24.06
CA PRO A 151 -6.83 -20.71 -24.42
C PRO A 151 -7.16 -19.24 -24.65
N TRP A 152 -8.23 -18.94 -25.40
CA TRP A 152 -8.59 -17.55 -25.70
C TRP A 152 -8.87 -16.70 -24.46
N LYS A 153 -9.59 -17.23 -23.48
CA LYS A 153 -9.94 -16.50 -22.25
C LYS A 153 -8.75 -16.37 -21.32
N THR A 154 -8.04 -17.47 -21.06
CA THR A 154 -6.98 -17.51 -20.05
C THR A 154 -5.73 -16.74 -20.52
N TYR A 155 -5.30 -16.92 -21.77
CA TYR A 155 -4.20 -16.12 -22.33
C TYR A 155 -4.60 -14.65 -22.47
N GLY A 156 -5.84 -14.36 -22.90
CA GLY A 156 -6.36 -13.00 -23.00
C GLY A 156 -6.30 -12.25 -21.66
N TYR A 157 -6.83 -12.84 -20.58
CA TYR A 157 -6.76 -12.24 -19.25
C TYR A 157 -5.33 -12.09 -18.73
N THR A 158 -4.45 -13.07 -19.01
CA THR A 158 -3.04 -13.00 -18.60
C THR A 158 -2.30 -11.85 -19.28
N ILE A 159 -2.50 -11.67 -20.58
CA ILE A 159 -1.86 -10.58 -21.36
C ILE A 159 -2.40 -9.23 -20.89
N VAL A 160 -3.72 -9.09 -20.73
CA VAL A 160 -4.32 -7.84 -20.24
C VAL A 160 -3.82 -7.53 -18.82
N PHE A 161 -3.78 -8.52 -17.93
CA PHE A 161 -3.29 -8.33 -16.56
C PHE A 161 -1.81 -7.90 -16.53
N GLY A 162 -0.95 -8.56 -17.32
CA GLY A 162 0.47 -8.24 -17.39
C GLY A 162 0.75 -6.86 -18.00
N THR A 163 0.08 -6.52 -19.11
CA THR A 163 0.25 -5.23 -19.79
C THR A 163 -0.26 -4.07 -18.95
N VAL A 164 -1.47 -4.17 -18.39
CA VAL A 164 -2.04 -3.16 -17.48
C VAL A 164 -1.22 -3.04 -16.20
N GLY A 165 -0.72 -4.16 -15.65
CA GLY A 165 0.17 -4.16 -14.49
C GLY A 165 1.47 -3.39 -14.74
N TYR A 166 2.14 -3.65 -15.87
CA TYR A 166 3.36 -2.94 -16.26
C TYR A 166 3.11 -1.45 -16.52
N LEU A 167 2.03 -1.11 -17.23
CA LEU A 167 1.64 0.29 -17.44
C LEU A 167 1.35 1.00 -16.12
N GLY A 168 0.64 0.34 -15.19
CA GLY A 168 0.36 0.89 -13.86
C GLY A 168 1.62 1.22 -13.06
N VAL A 169 2.62 0.32 -13.06
CA VAL A 169 3.91 0.58 -12.41
C VAL A 169 4.62 1.76 -13.07
N ASN A 170 4.65 1.82 -14.41
CA ASN A 170 5.27 2.95 -15.14
C ASN A 170 4.56 4.27 -14.88
N VAL A 171 3.22 4.29 -14.79
CA VAL A 171 2.45 5.49 -14.44
C VAL A 171 2.81 5.98 -13.04
N VAL A 172 2.92 5.09 -12.05
CA VAL A 172 3.33 5.47 -10.69
C VAL A 172 4.75 6.03 -10.67
N LEU A 173 5.69 5.38 -11.37
CA LEU A 173 7.08 5.85 -11.45
C LEU A 173 7.19 7.18 -12.19
N SER A 174 6.45 7.36 -13.28
CA SER A 174 6.36 8.62 -14.03
C SER A 174 5.77 9.73 -13.18
N LEU A 175 4.70 9.44 -12.42
CA LEU A 175 4.07 10.39 -11.51
C LEU A 175 5.03 10.86 -10.40
N VAL A 176 5.86 9.96 -9.86
CA VAL A 176 6.92 10.32 -8.91
C VAL A 176 7.93 11.26 -9.54
N ARG A 177 8.32 11.03 -10.81
CA ARG A 177 9.32 11.85 -11.51
C ARG A 177 8.81 13.23 -11.90
N THR A 178 7.59 13.33 -12.42
CA THR A 178 7.04 14.59 -12.96
C THR A 178 6.42 15.46 -11.88
N SER A 179 5.65 14.84 -10.98
CA SER A 179 4.80 15.54 -9.99
C SER A 179 5.39 15.49 -8.58
N GLY A 180 6.52 14.80 -8.42
CA GLY A 180 7.17 14.58 -7.15
C GLY A 180 6.52 13.47 -6.31
N ALA A 181 7.26 13.01 -5.30
CA ALA A 181 6.82 11.94 -4.40
C ALA A 181 5.51 12.26 -3.67
N LEU A 182 5.26 13.53 -3.37
CA LEU A 182 4.09 13.97 -2.62
C LEU A 182 2.77 13.70 -3.36
N LEU A 183 2.68 14.09 -4.63
CA LEU A 183 1.48 13.84 -5.45
C LEU A 183 1.31 12.35 -5.75
N ALA A 184 2.41 11.63 -5.97
CA ALA A 184 2.36 10.18 -6.18
C ALA A 184 1.81 9.42 -4.96
N VAL A 185 2.22 9.78 -3.75
CA VAL A 185 1.68 9.20 -2.52
C VAL A 185 0.20 9.52 -2.36
N THR A 186 -0.21 10.76 -2.61
CA THR A 186 -1.64 11.15 -2.57
C THR A 186 -2.48 10.32 -3.54
N VAL A 187 -2.11 10.26 -4.82
CA VAL A 187 -2.87 9.52 -5.84
C VAL A 187 -2.95 8.02 -5.50
N THR A 188 -1.84 7.42 -5.05
CA THR A 188 -1.83 6.01 -4.67
C THR A 188 -2.64 5.73 -3.41
N THR A 189 -2.73 6.66 -2.46
CA THR A 189 -3.60 6.53 -1.28
C THR A 189 -5.08 6.65 -1.63
N VAL A 190 -5.45 7.59 -2.49
CA VAL A 190 -6.84 7.72 -3.01
C VAL A 190 -7.24 6.45 -3.75
N ARG A 191 -6.35 5.92 -4.61
CA ARG A 191 -6.56 4.63 -5.28
C ARG A 191 -6.83 3.50 -4.29
N LYS A 192 -6.07 3.40 -3.19
CA LYS A 192 -6.31 2.39 -2.14
C LYS A 192 -7.69 2.55 -1.52
N ALA A 193 -8.08 3.76 -1.14
CA ALA A 193 -9.39 4.04 -0.56
C ALA A 193 -10.54 3.63 -1.50
N ILE A 194 -10.45 4.02 -2.78
CA ILE A 194 -11.43 3.63 -3.80
C ILE A 194 -11.47 2.10 -3.97
N THR A 195 -10.32 1.43 -3.97
CA THR A 195 -10.26 -0.04 -4.11
C THR A 195 -10.95 -0.74 -2.95
N ILE A 196 -10.81 -0.24 -1.71
CA ILE A 196 -11.52 -0.77 -0.54
C ILE A 196 -13.03 -0.62 -0.76
N ILE A 197 -13.51 0.58 -1.07
CA ILE A 197 -14.95 0.86 -1.27
C ILE A 197 -15.51 -0.02 -2.39
N LEU A 198 -14.83 -0.08 -3.53
CA LEU A 198 -15.24 -0.87 -4.69
C LEU A 198 -15.25 -2.38 -4.38
N SER A 199 -14.35 -2.85 -3.53
CA SER A 199 -14.33 -4.26 -3.11
C SER A 199 -15.59 -4.64 -2.33
N PHE A 200 -16.17 -3.74 -1.53
CA PHE A 200 -17.45 -4.02 -0.85
C PHE A 200 -18.65 -3.91 -1.77
N ILE A 201 -18.61 -3.03 -2.77
CA ILE A 201 -19.72 -2.86 -3.72
C ILE A 201 -19.78 -4.02 -4.71
N LEU A 202 -18.63 -4.42 -5.28
CA LEU A 202 -18.57 -5.45 -6.32
C LEU A 202 -18.66 -6.87 -5.76
N PHE A 203 -18.07 -7.13 -4.59
CA PHE A 203 -18.15 -8.44 -3.96
C PHE A 203 -19.27 -8.45 -2.92
N ALA A 204 -20.50 -8.67 -3.39
CA ALA A 204 -21.69 -8.76 -2.57
C ALA A 204 -21.54 -9.89 -1.52
N LYS A 205 -21.19 -9.49 -0.29
CA LYS A 205 -21.14 -10.34 0.89
C LYS A 205 -22.16 -9.83 1.93
N PRO A 206 -22.56 -10.67 2.90
CA PRO A 206 -23.41 -10.20 3.98
C PRO A 206 -22.73 -9.03 4.67
N PHE A 207 -23.33 -7.86 4.55
CA PHE A 207 -22.73 -6.60 4.98
C PHE A 207 -23.19 -6.27 6.39
N THR A 208 -22.25 -6.22 7.33
CA THR A 208 -22.51 -5.71 8.68
C THR A 208 -22.01 -4.28 8.84
N ILE A 209 -22.74 -3.47 9.61
CA ILE A 209 -22.37 -2.08 9.93
C ILE A 209 -20.97 -1.96 10.55
N ILE A 210 -20.49 -3.01 11.21
CA ILE A 210 -19.16 -3.08 11.84
C ILE A 210 -18.04 -2.95 10.78
N TYR A 211 -18.26 -3.44 9.55
CA TYR A 211 -17.30 -3.25 8.46
C TYR A 211 -17.15 -1.79 8.06
N VAL A 212 -18.24 -1.01 8.13
CA VAL A 212 -18.20 0.43 7.84
C VAL A 212 -17.33 1.14 8.85
N TRP A 213 -17.52 0.85 10.13
CA TRP A 213 -16.71 1.45 11.19
C TRP A 213 -15.23 1.07 11.08
N GLY A 214 -14.92 -0.21 10.86
CA GLY A 214 -13.54 -0.66 10.63
C GLY A 214 -12.91 0.00 9.40
N GLY A 215 -13.65 0.05 8.28
CA GLY A 215 -13.22 0.71 7.04
C GLY A 215 -12.98 2.21 7.21
N LEU A 216 -13.88 2.92 7.91
CA LEU A 216 -13.73 4.35 8.21
C LEU A 216 -12.49 4.63 9.06
N ILE A 217 -12.23 3.81 10.08
CA ILE A 217 -11.02 3.93 10.91
C ILE A 217 -9.76 3.73 10.05
N ILE A 218 -9.75 2.74 9.15
CA ILE A 218 -8.63 2.49 8.23
C ILE A 218 -8.44 3.68 7.27
N LEU A 219 -9.52 4.23 6.72
CA LEU A 219 -9.47 5.41 5.85
C LEU A 219 -8.91 6.62 6.59
N LEU A 220 -9.35 6.85 7.84
CA LEU A 220 -8.83 7.90 8.69
C LEU A 220 -7.33 7.71 8.97
N ALA A 221 -6.89 6.47 9.20
CA ALA A 221 -5.48 6.16 9.43
C ALA A 221 -4.62 6.40 8.18
N ILE A 222 -5.12 6.04 6.99
CA ILE A 222 -4.47 6.34 5.70
C ILE A 222 -4.36 7.86 5.51
N TYR A 223 -5.44 8.60 5.80
CA TYR A 223 -5.46 10.05 5.72
C TYR A 223 -4.45 10.70 6.66
N LEU A 224 -4.38 10.24 7.91
CA LEU A 224 -3.44 10.76 8.89
C LEU A 224 -1.98 10.49 8.48
N ASN A 225 -1.70 9.32 7.90
CA ASN A 225 -0.38 9.02 7.34
C ASN A 225 -0.03 9.95 6.16
N LEU A 226 -1.00 10.19 5.26
CA LEU A 226 -0.82 11.10 4.13
C LEU A 226 -0.51 12.52 4.60
N TYR A 227 -1.27 13.02 5.59
CA TYR A 227 -1.05 14.33 6.19
C TYR A 227 0.35 14.42 6.80
N ASN A 228 0.79 13.40 7.55
CA ASN A 228 2.12 13.42 8.18
C ASN A 228 3.26 13.43 7.15
N LYS A 229 3.20 12.57 6.12
CA LYS A 229 4.21 12.56 5.04
C LYS A 229 4.29 13.88 4.28
N ASN A 230 3.17 14.60 4.22
CA ASN A 230 3.05 15.83 3.47
C ASN A 230 3.10 17.09 4.36
N ARG A 231 3.41 16.93 5.65
CA ARG A 231 3.33 17.99 6.67
C ARG A 231 4.05 19.27 6.28
N SER A 232 5.25 19.16 5.71
CA SER A 232 6.05 20.33 5.26
C SER A 232 5.35 21.21 4.22
N LYS A 233 4.52 20.63 3.33
CA LYS A 233 3.73 21.40 2.35
C LYS A 233 2.36 21.82 2.87
N TRP A 234 1.75 21.02 3.75
CA TRP A 234 0.38 21.27 4.24
C TRP A 234 0.33 22.20 5.45
N ASP A 235 1.30 22.18 6.35
CA ASP A 235 1.35 23.07 7.53
C ASP A 235 1.27 24.57 7.19
N PRO A 236 1.98 25.11 6.18
CA PRO A 236 1.83 26.53 5.81
C PRO A 236 0.45 26.85 5.20
N ILE A 237 -0.15 25.92 4.46
CA ILE A 237 -1.50 26.08 3.88
C ILE A 237 -2.55 26.05 5.00
N LEU A 238 -2.43 25.09 5.92
CA LEU A 238 -3.32 24.96 7.07
C LEU A 238 -3.20 26.18 7.98
N ARG A 239 -1.99 26.67 8.23
CA ARG A 239 -1.77 27.88 9.02
C ARG A 239 -2.37 29.12 8.36
N ARG A 240 -2.24 29.28 7.04
CA ARG A 240 -2.90 30.37 6.30
C ARG A 240 -4.42 30.26 6.40
N TRP A 241 -4.97 29.05 6.24
CA TRP A 241 -6.41 28.82 6.33
C TRP A 241 -6.95 29.03 7.75
N ILE A 242 -6.24 28.55 8.78
CA ILE A 242 -6.58 28.77 10.19
C ILE A 242 -6.44 30.26 10.56
N ALA A 243 -5.44 30.98 10.04
CA ALA A 243 -5.30 32.42 10.25
C ALA A 243 -6.45 33.21 9.61
N TYR A 244 -6.88 32.80 8.41
CA TYR A 244 -8.05 33.33 7.71
C TYR A 244 -9.34 33.08 8.51
N VAL A 245 -9.55 31.84 8.98
CA VAL A 245 -10.75 31.46 9.76
C VAL A 245 -10.75 32.06 11.18
N ARG A 246 -9.59 32.21 11.82
CA ARG A 246 -9.45 32.90 13.13
C ARG A 246 -9.50 34.43 13.03
N GLY A 247 -9.59 35.00 11.83
CA GLY A 247 -9.68 36.45 11.63
C GLY A 247 -8.46 37.23 12.14
N ALA A 248 -7.27 36.60 12.18
CA ALA A 248 -6.05 37.22 12.69
C ALA A 248 -5.58 38.42 11.84
N ASP A 249 -6.04 38.53 10.59
CA ASP A 249 -5.76 39.67 9.72
C ASP A 249 -6.52 40.95 10.14
N ARG A 250 -7.61 40.85 10.92
CA ARG A 250 -8.32 42.05 11.43
C ARG A 250 -7.61 42.71 12.61
N PHE A 251 -6.87 41.96 13.42
CA PHE A 251 -6.17 42.52 14.58
C PHE A 251 -4.89 43.25 14.20
N ALA A 252 -4.20 42.83 13.13
CA ALA A 252 -3.04 43.55 12.62
C ALA A 252 -3.47 44.92 12.05
N SER A 253 -4.50 44.97 11.21
CA SER A 253 -4.99 46.23 10.62
C SER A 253 -5.53 47.22 11.67
N SER A 254 -6.16 46.74 12.75
CA SER A 254 -6.66 47.61 13.83
C SER A 254 -5.56 48.25 14.68
N LYS A 255 -4.40 47.58 14.87
CA LYS A 255 -3.27 48.15 15.62
C LYS A 255 -2.54 49.25 14.83
N TYR A 256 -2.44 49.10 13.50
CA TYR A 256 -1.87 50.14 12.64
C TYR A 256 -2.78 51.36 12.54
N LYS A 257 -4.10 51.17 12.44
CA LYS A 257 -5.05 52.29 12.43
C LYS A 257 -5.13 53.08 13.74
N ALA A 258 -4.91 52.44 14.89
CA ALA A 258 -4.90 53.12 16.18
C ALA A 258 -3.60 53.92 16.43
N ALA A 259 -2.49 53.54 15.79
CA ALA A 259 -1.20 54.25 15.88
C ALA A 259 -1.10 55.45 14.92
N GLU A 260 -1.96 55.54 13.91
CA GLU A 260 -2.08 56.72 13.03
C GLU A 260 -3.01 57.82 13.58
N ILE A 261 -3.74 57.56 14.68
CA ILE A 261 -4.74 58.48 15.26
C ILE A 261 -4.27 59.03 16.64
N MET A 262 -3.07 58.68 17.10
CA MET A 262 -2.37 59.33 18.22
C MET A 262 -1.22 60.17 17.70
#